data_AF-A0A661WSA8-F1
#
_entry.id   AF-A0A661WSA8-F1
#
_cell.length_a   1.000
_cell.length_b   1.000
_cell.length_c   1.000
_cell.angle_alpha   90.00
_cell.angle_beta   90.00
_cell.angle_gamma   90.00
#
_symmetry.space_group_name_H-M   'P 1'
#
loop_
_entity.id
_entity.type
_entity.pdbx_description
1 polymer ?
#
loop_
_entity_poly.entity_id
_entity_poly.type
_entity_poly.pdbx_seq_one_letter_code
_entity_poly.pdbx_strand_id
1 'polypeptide(L)'
;MNNYQQTGSFFDQRLWETAEGLISPDPYLRESSLDQFKEIDGLYRSPLIAYLLVSRISEPDLEIRFHLIQLFGSLVDYDSPGQHLTDQALSVAKDALDQMKKFQLIMLLEVSDSYLAAESAIKSILKLSSYAGAILSGIVNDWKLPVSIRQQAVFYCGEGGFLSSRPTLQNLIQRVEKTRVRPGGGSERKKSREDEILYPYVVSAMEKLIP
;
A
#
# COMPACT_ATOMS: atom_id res chain seq x y z
N MET A 1 -42.15 -6.52 29.71
CA MET A 1 -41.29 -5.33 29.60
C MET A 1 -39.91 -5.81 29.21
N ASN A 2 -39.62 -5.93 27.91
CA ASN A 2 -38.29 -6.25 27.41
C ASN A 2 -37.63 -4.94 26.98
N ASN A 3 -36.64 -4.52 27.77
CA ASN A 3 -35.75 -3.41 27.45
C ASN A 3 -34.86 -3.82 26.27
N TYR A 4 -35.34 -3.61 25.04
CA TYR A 4 -34.45 -3.38 23.91
C TYR A 4 -33.85 -1.99 24.11
N GLN A 5 -32.73 -1.95 24.85
CA GLN A 5 -31.97 -0.73 25.07
C GLN A 5 -31.48 -0.19 23.72
N GLN A 6 -31.82 1.07 23.51
CA GLN A 6 -31.52 1.93 22.36
C GLN A 6 -30.03 2.30 22.29
N THR A 7 -29.14 1.32 22.17
CA THR A 7 -27.70 1.59 21.92
C THR A 7 -27.32 1.54 20.45
N GLY A 8 -28.25 1.15 19.57
CA GLY A 8 -28.00 0.98 18.13
C GLY A 8 -27.96 2.24 17.27
N SER A 9 -28.53 3.38 17.71
CA SER A 9 -28.66 4.55 16.79
C SER A 9 -27.48 5.52 16.82
N PHE A 10 -26.78 5.64 17.95
CA PHE A 10 -25.73 6.65 18.12
C PHE A 10 -24.39 6.24 17.51
N PHE A 11 -24.05 4.94 17.60
CA PHE A 11 -22.84 4.38 16.99
C PHE A 11 -22.90 4.43 15.48
N ASP A 12 -24.06 4.12 14.90
CA ASP A 12 -24.26 4.23 13.47
C ASP A 12 -24.13 5.68 13.02
N GLN A 13 -24.81 6.64 13.68
CA GLN A 13 -24.79 8.04 13.23
C GLN A 13 -23.39 8.67 13.21
N ARG A 14 -22.63 8.58 14.31
CA ARG A 14 -21.27 9.17 14.36
C ARG A 14 -20.35 8.52 13.33
N LEU A 15 -20.46 7.19 13.14
CA LEU A 15 -19.69 6.47 12.14
C LEU A 15 -20.04 6.92 10.72
N TRP A 16 -21.33 7.11 10.43
CA TRP A 16 -21.82 7.61 9.15
C TRP A 16 -21.34 9.02 8.86
N GLU A 17 -21.51 9.95 9.79
CA GLU A 17 -21.05 11.34 9.64
C GLU A 17 -19.53 11.41 9.40
N THR A 18 -18.76 10.57 10.11
CA THR A 18 -17.31 10.48 9.92
C THR A 18 -16.95 9.90 8.54
N ALA A 19 -17.67 8.88 8.09
CA ALA A 19 -17.50 8.30 6.75
C ALA A 19 -17.86 9.28 5.63
N GLU A 20 -18.91 10.08 5.80
CA GLU A 20 -19.27 11.15 4.87
C GLU A 20 -18.19 12.22 4.78
N GLY A 21 -17.61 12.62 5.91
CA GLY A 21 -16.52 13.58 5.92
C GLY A 21 -15.26 13.08 5.18
N LEU A 22 -14.99 11.77 5.20
CA LEU A 22 -13.87 11.16 4.44
C LEU A 22 -14.03 11.27 2.91
N ILE A 23 -15.26 11.41 2.41
CA ILE A 23 -15.55 11.62 0.98
C ILE A 23 -15.83 13.08 0.64
N SER A 24 -15.69 13.99 1.61
CA SER A 24 -15.90 15.42 1.41
C SER A 24 -14.98 15.98 0.32
N PRO A 25 -15.44 16.97 -0.49
CA PRO A 25 -14.54 17.71 -1.37
C PRO A 25 -13.51 18.53 -0.60
N ASP A 26 -13.81 18.91 0.65
CA ASP A 26 -12.94 19.71 1.52
C ASP A 26 -11.85 18.82 2.16
N PRO A 27 -10.55 19.07 1.86
CA PRO A 27 -9.46 18.29 2.45
C PRO A 27 -9.41 18.40 3.98
N TYR A 28 -9.78 19.54 4.58
CA TYR A 28 -9.78 19.69 6.03
C TYR A 28 -10.82 18.79 6.70
N LEU A 29 -11.99 18.63 6.07
CA LEU A 29 -13.00 17.69 6.55
C LEU A 29 -12.52 16.24 6.39
N ARG A 30 -11.88 15.88 5.28
CA ARG A 30 -11.33 14.53 5.09
C ARG A 30 -10.28 14.19 6.16
N GLU A 31 -9.37 15.12 6.43
CA GLU A 31 -8.35 14.95 7.47
C GLU A 31 -8.96 14.83 8.87
N SER A 32 -9.86 15.74 9.24
CA SER A 32 -10.54 15.68 10.54
C SER A 32 -11.33 14.38 10.72
N SER A 33 -11.96 13.87 9.66
CA SER A 33 -12.66 12.58 9.70
C SER A 33 -11.72 11.40 9.93
N LEU A 34 -10.50 11.42 9.39
CA LEU A 34 -9.50 10.38 9.67
C LEU A 34 -9.08 10.37 11.14
N ASP A 35 -8.95 11.54 11.76
CA ASP A 35 -8.65 11.62 13.19
C ASP A 35 -9.82 11.13 14.03
N GLN A 36 -11.05 11.50 13.67
CA GLN A 36 -12.25 11.03 14.36
C GLN A 36 -12.42 9.50 14.25
N PHE A 37 -12.05 8.88 13.13
CA PHE A 37 -12.12 7.42 12.99
C PHE A 37 -11.26 6.66 14.00
N LYS A 38 -10.14 7.23 14.46
CA LYS A 38 -9.27 6.63 15.48
C LYS A 38 -9.97 6.52 16.84
N GLU A 39 -11.00 7.33 17.07
CA GLU A 39 -11.76 7.39 18.32
C GLU A 39 -13.05 6.58 18.29
N ILE A 40 -13.44 6.03 17.14
CA ILE A 40 -14.71 5.31 17.00
C ILE A 40 -14.52 3.82 17.29
N ASP A 41 -15.10 3.38 18.41
CA ASP A 41 -15.16 1.96 18.73
C ASP A 41 -15.97 1.17 17.69
N GLY A 42 -15.47 -0.01 17.35
CA GLY A 42 -16.19 -0.94 16.46
C GLY A 42 -15.97 -0.70 14.97
N LEU A 43 -15.15 0.29 14.58
CA LEU A 43 -14.73 0.56 13.19
C LEU A 43 -14.34 -0.73 12.45
N TYR A 44 -13.54 -1.57 13.12
CA TYR A 44 -13.00 -2.83 12.62
C TYR A 44 -14.05 -3.88 12.26
N ARG A 45 -15.30 -3.69 12.69
CA ARG A 45 -16.40 -4.62 12.39
C ARG A 45 -17.15 -4.28 11.12
N SER A 46 -17.01 -3.06 10.60
CA SER A 46 -17.83 -2.57 9.49
C SER A 46 -17.19 -2.88 8.12
N PRO A 47 -17.79 -3.75 7.29
CA PRO A 47 -17.28 -4.03 5.96
C PRO A 47 -17.34 -2.82 5.03
N LEU A 48 -18.30 -1.93 5.25
CA LEU A 48 -18.42 -0.69 4.48
C LEU A 48 -17.23 0.24 4.75
N ILE A 49 -16.81 0.36 6.01
CA ILE A 49 -15.66 1.19 6.37
C ILE A 49 -14.38 0.59 5.79
N ALA A 50 -14.21 -0.73 5.87
CA ALA A 50 -13.09 -1.41 5.24
C ALA A 50 -13.04 -1.13 3.72
N TYR A 51 -14.17 -1.25 3.02
CA TYR A 51 -14.28 -0.89 1.60
C TYR A 51 -13.93 0.58 1.36
N LEU A 52 -14.48 1.48 2.17
CA LEU A 52 -14.28 2.92 2.04
C LEU A 52 -12.79 3.28 2.17
N LEU A 53 -12.11 2.78 3.20
CA LEU A 53 -10.67 3.00 3.40
C LEU A 53 -9.86 2.51 2.19
N VAL A 54 -10.14 1.31 1.66
CA VAL A 54 -9.46 0.81 0.45
C VAL A 54 -9.73 1.71 -0.76
N SER A 55 -10.97 2.13 -0.97
CA SER A 55 -11.35 3.00 -2.10
C SER A 55 -10.65 4.37 -2.06
N ARG A 56 -10.28 4.81 -0.85
CA ARG A 56 -9.63 6.09 -0.57
C ARG A 56 -8.10 6.04 -0.52
N ILE A 57 -7.47 4.89 -0.80
CA ILE A 57 -6.00 4.80 -1.01
C ILE A 57 -5.49 5.82 -2.05
N SER A 58 -6.36 6.21 -2.99
CA SER A 58 -6.07 7.21 -4.02
C SER A 58 -6.35 8.65 -3.58
N GLU A 59 -6.27 8.95 -2.29
CA GLU A 59 -6.43 10.30 -1.75
C GLU A 59 -5.42 11.25 -2.43
N PRO A 60 -5.86 12.35 -3.07
CA PRO A 60 -4.96 13.25 -3.80
C PRO A 60 -3.94 13.93 -2.89
N ASP A 61 -4.35 14.32 -1.68
CA ASP A 61 -3.42 14.91 -0.72
C ASP A 61 -2.50 13.86 -0.10
N LEU A 62 -1.20 14.10 -0.14
CA LEU A 62 -0.19 13.12 0.25
C LEU A 62 -0.17 12.87 1.77
N GLU A 63 -0.41 13.91 2.58
CA GLU A 63 -0.44 13.82 4.05
C GLU A 63 -1.72 13.12 4.52
N ILE A 64 -2.87 13.48 3.95
CA ILE A 64 -4.14 12.78 4.21
C ILE A 64 -4.03 11.31 3.79
N ARG A 65 -3.42 11.02 2.63
CA ARG A 65 -3.18 9.64 2.17
C ARG A 65 -2.29 8.88 3.16
N PHE A 66 -1.25 9.50 3.69
CA PHE A 66 -0.39 8.90 4.71
C PHE A 66 -1.19 8.52 5.96
N HIS A 67 -1.98 9.44 6.51
CA HIS A 67 -2.83 9.17 7.69
C HIS A 67 -3.86 8.08 7.43
N LEU A 68 -4.45 8.04 6.23
CA LEU A 68 -5.38 7.01 5.82
C LEU A 68 -4.70 5.63 5.76
N ILE A 69 -3.51 5.56 5.17
CA ILE A 69 -2.72 4.33 5.08
C ILE A 69 -2.32 3.84 6.47
N GLN A 70 -1.94 4.73 7.39
CA GLN A 70 -1.64 4.37 8.78
C GLN A 70 -2.86 3.76 9.47
N LEU A 71 -4.00 4.44 9.39
CA LEU A 71 -5.25 3.95 9.98
C LEU A 71 -5.61 2.58 9.40
N PHE A 72 -5.67 2.45 8.08
CA PHE A 72 -6.04 1.19 7.45
C PHE A 72 -5.02 0.08 7.74
N GLY A 73 -3.72 0.39 7.65
CA GLY A 73 -2.62 -0.50 7.99
C GLY A 73 -2.74 -1.08 9.40
N SER A 74 -3.07 -0.25 10.40
CA SER A 74 -3.26 -0.72 11.78
C SER A 74 -4.42 -1.70 11.96
N LEU A 75 -5.44 -1.65 11.09
CA LEU A 75 -6.60 -2.55 11.14
C LEU A 75 -6.32 -3.90 10.49
N VAL A 76 -5.30 -3.98 9.64
CA VAL A 76 -4.93 -5.17 8.86
C VAL A 76 -3.57 -5.75 9.24
N ASP A 77 -2.86 -5.12 10.16
CA ASP A 77 -1.60 -5.62 10.68
C ASP A 77 -1.84 -6.76 11.68
N TYR A 78 -1.63 -8.00 11.25
CA TYR A 78 -1.78 -9.19 12.10
C TYR A 78 -0.63 -9.39 13.10
N ASP A 79 0.48 -8.67 12.92
CA ASP A 79 1.68 -8.85 13.74
C ASP A 79 1.64 -7.96 15.01
N SER A 80 0.69 -7.03 15.11
CA SER A 80 0.52 -6.11 16.23
C SER A 80 -0.70 -6.47 17.11
N PRO A 81 -0.61 -6.40 18.45
CA PRO A 81 -1.78 -6.54 19.32
C PRO A 81 -2.72 -5.33 19.12
N GLY A 82 -3.89 -5.54 18.51
CA GLY A 82 -4.84 -4.47 18.24
C GLY A 82 -6.25 -4.95 17.86
N GLN A 83 -7.13 -3.99 17.57
CA GLN A 83 -8.43 -4.28 16.97
C GLN A 83 -8.24 -4.51 15.46
N HIS A 84 -8.31 -5.77 15.03
CA HIS A 84 -8.22 -6.13 13.63
C HIS A 84 -9.59 -6.20 12.98
N LEU A 85 -9.63 -6.01 11.65
CA LEU A 85 -10.84 -6.24 10.88
C LEU A 85 -11.43 -7.62 11.18
N THR A 86 -12.75 -7.67 11.35
CA THR A 86 -13.48 -8.96 11.40
C THR A 86 -13.34 -9.69 10.07
N ASP A 87 -13.53 -11.02 10.06
CA ASP A 87 -13.40 -11.83 8.84
C ASP A 87 -14.23 -11.29 7.67
N GLN A 88 -15.45 -10.81 7.95
CA GLN A 88 -16.32 -10.22 6.95
C GLN A 88 -15.74 -8.90 6.39
N ALA A 89 -15.29 -7.99 7.26
CA ALA A 89 -14.72 -6.72 6.85
C ALA A 89 -13.38 -6.90 6.12
N LEU A 90 -12.57 -7.86 6.57
CA LEU A 90 -11.33 -8.27 5.93
C LEU A 90 -11.57 -8.83 4.53
N SER A 91 -12.58 -9.70 4.37
CA SER A 91 -12.91 -10.27 3.05
C SER A 91 -13.22 -9.17 2.05
N VAL A 92 -14.03 -8.18 2.46
CA VAL A 92 -14.35 -7.02 1.61
C VAL A 92 -13.10 -6.19 1.29
N ALA A 93 -12.21 -5.99 2.27
CA ALA A 93 -10.96 -5.28 2.05
C ALA A 93 -10.06 -6.01 1.02
N LYS A 94 -9.93 -7.34 1.14
CA LYS A 94 -9.18 -8.19 0.21
C LYS A 94 -9.77 -8.12 -1.20
N ASP A 95 -11.08 -8.28 -1.33
CA ASP A 95 -11.77 -8.21 -2.63
C ASP A 95 -11.54 -6.86 -3.31
N ALA A 96 -11.59 -5.76 -2.55
CA ALA A 96 -11.32 -4.42 -3.06
C ALA A 96 -9.85 -4.20 -3.42
N LEU A 97 -8.90 -4.71 -2.61
CA LEU A 97 -7.47 -4.62 -2.87
C LEU A 97 -7.03 -5.49 -4.06
N ASP A 98 -7.73 -6.58 -4.34
CA ASP A 98 -7.48 -7.40 -5.54
C ASP A 98 -7.90 -6.68 -6.83
N GLN A 99 -8.76 -5.66 -6.73
CA GLN A 99 -9.09 -4.76 -7.85
C GLN A 99 -8.16 -3.54 -7.95
N MET A 100 -7.15 -3.44 -7.07
CA MET A 100 -6.25 -2.30 -7.03
C MET A 100 -5.47 -2.17 -8.35
N LYS A 101 -5.51 -0.96 -8.94
CA LYS A 101 -4.84 -0.66 -10.20
C LYS A 101 -3.39 -0.22 -9.95
N LYS A 102 -2.54 -0.35 -10.99
CA LYS A 102 -1.13 0.10 -10.98
C LYS A 102 -0.95 1.53 -10.42
N PHE A 103 -1.81 2.46 -10.82
CA PHE A 103 -1.76 3.85 -10.35
C PHE A 103 -1.96 3.96 -8.83
N GLN A 104 -2.87 3.19 -8.24
CA GLN A 104 -3.12 3.22 -6.80
C GLN A 104 -1.94 2.62 -6.03
N LEU A 105 -1.30 1.59 -6.59
CA LEU A 105 -0.08 1.04 -6.00
C LEU A 105 1.06 2.07 -6.06
N ILE A 106 1.22 2.80 -7.17
CA ILE A 106 2.18 3.92 -7.25
C ILE A 106 1.90 4.96 -6.15
N MET A 107 0.64 5.31 -5.90
CA MET A 107 0.26 6.24 -4.84
C MET A 107 0.62 5.76 -3.43
N LEU A 108 0.60 4.45 -3.18
CA LEU A 108 1.14 3.87 -1.93
C LEU A 108 2.66 4.03 -1.87
N LEU A 109 3.36 3.76 -2.98
CA LEU A 109 4.82 3.88 -3.04
C LEU A 109 5.30 5.32 -2.86
N GLU A 110 4.56 6.31 -3.36
CA GLU A 110 4.83 7.74 -3.12
C GLU A 110 4.78 8.09 -1.63
N VAL A 111 3.85 7.49 -0.89
CA VAL A 111 3.76 7.67 0.57
C VAL A 111 4.97 7.04 1.25
N SER A 112 5.38 5.83 0.87
CA SER A 112 6.60 5.20 1.39
C SER A 112 7.86 6.02 1.08
N ASP A 113 7.91 6.63 -0.10
CA ASP A 113 9.04 7.47 -0.52
C ASP A 113 9.15 8.75 0.32
N SER A 114 8.03 9.25 0.83
CA SER A 114 7.94 10.51 1.58
C SER A 114 7.93 10.30 3.10
N TYR A 115 7.38 9.19 3.57
CA TYR A 115 7.15 8.91 4.98
C TYR A 115 7.61 7.49 5.34
N LEU A 116 8.80 7.38 5.92
CA LEU A 116 9.34 6.09 6.41
C LEU A 116 8.40 5.40 7.41
N ALA A 117 7.64 6.17 8.20
CA ALA A 117 6.65 5.64 9.14
C ALA A 117 5.52 4.84 8.46
N ALA A 118 5.32 5.00 7.14
CA ALA A 118 4.31 4.27 6.37
C ALA A 118 4.68 2.82 6.05
N GLU A 119 5.94 2.45 6.26
CA GLU A 119 6.50 1.22 5.69
C GLU A 119 5.72 -0.04 6.11
N SER A 120 5.50 -0.21 7.41
CA SER A 120 4.80 -1.35 8.00
C SER A 120 3.33 -1.41 7.55
N ALA A 121 2.65 -0.27 7.59
CA ALA A 121 1.26 -0.16 7.18
C ALA A 121 1.06 -0.58 5.72
N ILE A 122 1.91 -0.06 4.81
CA ILE A 122 1.86 -0.43 3.38
C ILE A 122 2.19 -1.90 3.20
N LYS A 123 3.18 -2.45 3.91
CA LYS A 123 3.51 -3.88 3.87
C LYS A 123 2.29 -4.74 4.23
N SER A 124 1.59 -4.42 5.32
CA SER A 124 0.39 -5.15 5.76
C SER A 124 -0.75 -5.04 4.74
N ILE A 125 -0.96 -3.86 4.14
CA ILE A 125 -1.94 -3.66 3.07
C ILE A 125 -1.60 -4.50 1.83
N LEU A 126 -0.34 -4.46 1.38
CA LEU A 126 0.07 -5.19 0.17
C LEU A 126 -0.03 -6.70 0.34
N LYS A 127 0.23 -7.24 1.53
CA LYS A 127 0.04 -8.67 1.84
C LYS A 127 -1.39 -9.15 1.68
N LEU A 128 -2.38 -8.27 1.76
CA LEU A 128 -3.78 -8.61 1.52
C LEU A 128 -4.14 -8.74 0.03
N SER A 129 -3.32 -8.20 -0.87
CA SER A 129 -3.57 -8.24 -2.31
C SER A 129 -2.83 -9.39 -2.98
N SER A 130 -3.59 -10.30 -3.59
CA SER A 130 -3.07 -11.46 -4.34
C SER A 130 -2.25 -11.03 -5.57
N TYR A 131 -2.52 -9.83 -6.10
CA TYR A 131 -1.93 -9.31 -7.34
C TYR A 131 -0.82 -8.28 -7.13
N ALA A 132 -0.57 -7.84 -5.89
CA ALA A 132 0.42 -6.81 -5.58
C ALA A 132 1.80 -7.10 -6.19
N GLY A 133 2.31 -8.33 -6.04
CA GLY A 133 3.61 -8.73 -6.59
C GLY A 133 3.73 -8.56 -8.12
N ALA A 134 2.68 -8.92 -8.86
CA ALA A 134 2.67 -8.76 -10.31
C ALA A 134 2.67 -7.28 -10.73
N ILE A 135 1.90 -6.45 -10.02
CA ILE A 135 1.85 -5.01 -10.28
C ILE A 135 3.19 -4.34 -9.92
N LEU A 136 3.76 -4.66 -8.75
CA LEU A 136 5.07 -4.19 -8.31
C LEU A 136 6.15 -4.52 -9.34
N SER A 137 6.17 -5.75 -9.85
CA SER A 137 7.06 -6.15 -10.94
C SER A 137 6.92 -5.29 -12.20
N GLY A 138 5.68 -4.95 -12.56
CA GLY A 138 5.39 -4.03 -13.66
C GLY A 138 5.84 -2.59 -13.40
N ILE A 139 5.95 -2.17 -12.15
CA ILE A 139 6.50 -0.86 -11.74
C ILE A 139 8.02 -0.87 -11.78
N VAL A 140 8.69 -1.92 -11.29
CA VAL A 140 10.15 -2.06 -11.31
C VAL A 140 10.74 -1.86 -12.72
N ASN A 141 10.05 -2.35 -13.75
CA ASN A 141 10.49 -2.25 -15.15
C ASN A 141 10.00 -0.96 -15.87
N ASP A 142 9.20 -0.11 -15.22
CA ASP A 142 8.65 1.09 -15.85
C ASP A 142 9.61 2.27 -15.74
N TRP A 143 10.45 2.42 -16.75
CA TRP A 143 11.44 3.48 -16.90
C TRP A 143 10.86 4.90 -17.06
N LYS A 144 9.53 5.04 -17.17
CA LYS A 144 8.89 6.36 -17.13
C LYS A 144 8.68 6.85 -15.70
N LEU A 145 8.71 5.94 -14.72
CA LEU A 145 8.55 6.28 -13.32
C LEU A 145 9.89 6.75 -12.72
N PRO A 146 9.85 7.62 -11.70
CA PRO A 146 11.04 8.00 -10.95
C PRO A 146 11.76 6.78 -10.37
N VAL A 147 13.10 6.85 -10.34
CA VAL A 147 13.92 5.76 -9.78
C VAL A 147 13.59 5.48 -8.32
N SER A 148 13.22 6.50 -7.54
CA SER A 148 12.82 6.35 -6.13
C SER A 148 11.55 5.48 -6.00
N ILE A 149 10.52 5.72 -6.80
CA ILE A 149 9.32 4.88 -6.84
C ILE A 149 9.64 3.44 -7.27
N ARG A 150 10.50 3.27 -8.28
CA ARG A 150 10.96 1.93 -8.70
C ARG A 150 11.73 1.23 -7.58
N GLN A 151 12.52 1.96 -6.80
CA GLN A 151 13.24 1.47 -5.63
C GLN A 151 12.27 1.01 -4.52
N GLN A 152 11.23 1.80 -4.21
CA GLN A 152 10.17 1.39 -3.27
C GLN A 152 9.47 0.11 -3.76
N ALA A 153 9.21 0.00 -5.07
CA ALA A 153 8.62 -1.23 -5.62
C ALA A 153 9.53 -2.45 -5.42
N VAL A 154 10.84 -2.31 -5.67
CA VAL A 154 11.82 -3.38 -5.40
C VAL A 154 11.83 -3.76 -3.91
N PHE A 155 11.82 -2.77 -3.03
CA PHE A 155 11.78 -2.98 -1.59
C PHE A 155 10.57 -3.84 -1.18
N TYR A 156 9.36 -3.46 -1.61
CA TYR A 156 8.14 -4.20 -1.28
C TYR A 156 8.03 -5.56 -2.00
N CYS A 157 8.66 -5.75 -3.17
CA CYS A 157 8.78 -7.09 -3.75
C CYS A 157 9.45 -8.07 -2.76
N GLY A 158 10.53 -7.63 -2.11
CA GLY A 158 11.26 -8.43 -1.12
C GLY A 158 10.52 -8.53 0.21
N GLU A 159 10.17 -7.39 0.82
CA GLU A 159 9.50 -7.35 2.14
C GLU A 159 8.15 -8.05 2.17
N GLY A 160 7.39 -7.97 1.08
CA GLY A 160 6.10 -8.65 0.94
C GLY A 160 6.22 -10.14 0.66
N GLY A 161 7.41 -10.68 0.38
CA GLY A 161 7.60 -12.08 0.03
C GLY A 161 6.99 -12.46 -1.32
N PHE A 162 6.87 -11.51 -2.25
CA PHE A 162 6.17 -11.72 -3.52
C PHE A 162 7.02 -12.53 -4.52
N LEU A 163 6.97 -13.85 -4.41
CA LEU A 163 7.71 -14.79 -5.28
C LEU A 163 7.46 -14.57 -6.78
N SER A 164 6.26 -14.09 -7.16
CA SER A 164 5.93 -13.72 -8.54
C SER A 164 6.85 -12.63 -9.12
N SER A 165 7.53 -11.86 -8.27
CA SER A 165 8.47 -10.80 -8.67
C SER A 165 9.89 -11.29 -8.93
N ARG A 166 10.23 -12.51 -8.52
CA ARG A 166 11.58 -13.08 -8.63
C ARG A 166 12.14 -13.05 -10.07
N PRO A 167 11.39 -13.45 -11.12
CA PRO A 167 11.92 -13.40 -12.49
C PRO A 167 12.26 -11.98 -12.93
N THR A 168 11.44 -11.00 -12.53
CA THR A 168 11.66 -9.58 -12.84
C THR A 168 12.94 -9.06 -12.21
N LEU A 169 13.15 -9.35 -10.92
CA LEU A 169 14.33 -8.93 -10.17
C LEU A 169 15.61 -9.60 -10.73
N GLN A 170 15.55 -10.90 -11.02
CA GLN A 170 16.67 -11.64 -11.63
C GLN A 170 17.05 -11.07 -13.01
N ASN A 171 16.06 -10.73 -13.84
CA ASN A 171 16.31 -10.10 -15.14
C ASN A 171 17.01 -8.75 -14.99
N LEU A 172 16.68 -7.95 -13.96
CA LEU A 172 17.35 -6.68 -13.71
C LEU A 172 18.81 -6.88 -13.32
N ILE A 173 19.11 -7.83 -12.41
CA ILE A 173 20.49 -8.22 -12.07
C ILE A 173 21.28 -8.59 -13.32
N GLN A 174 20.73 -9.47 -14.17
CA GLN A 174 21.40 -9.90 -15.39
C GLN A 174 21.64 -8.75 -16.38
N ARG A 175 20.73 -7.77 -16.47
CA ARG A 175 20.93 -6.59 -17.32
C ARG A 175 22.11 -5.76 -16.83
N VAL A 176 22.17 -5.47 -15.53
CA VAL A 176 23.25 -4.70 -14.91
C VAL A 176 24.60 -5.40 -15.11
N GLU A 177 24.68 -6.69 -14.82
CA GLU A 177 25.90 -7.48 -14.98
C GLU A 177 26.40 -7.49 -16.43
N LYS A 178 25.50 -7.70 -17.41
CA LYS A 178 25.85 -7.64 -18.83
C LYS A 178 26.38 -6.27 -19.24
N THR A 179 25.80 -5.19 -18.72
CA THR A 179 26.26 -3.82 -19.03
C THR A 179 27.65 -3.55 -18.45
N ARG A 180 27.94 -4.02 -17.23
CA ARG A 180 29.28 -3.88 -16.62
C ARG A 180 30.38 -4.58 -17.43
N VAL A 181 30.07 -5.72 -18.08
CA VAL A 181 31.01 -6.48 -18.91
C VAL A 181 31.25 -5.83 -20.29
N ARG A 182 30.32 -4.98 -20.79
CA ARG A 182 30.43 -4.33 -22.11
C ARG A 182 30.23 -2.80 -22.02
N PRO A 183 31.17 -2.05 -21.44
CA PRO A 183 31.08 -0.60 -21.37
C PRO A 183 31.24 0.02 -22.78
N GLY A 184 30.14 0.45 -23.42
CA GLY A 184 30.23 1.12 -24.73
C GLY A 184 28.95 1.43 -25.52
N GLY A 185 27.76 0.94 -25.14
CA GLY A 185 26.51 1.16 -25.89
C GLY A 185 25.90 2.56 -25.72
N GLY A 186 26.02 3.42 -26.74
CA GLY A 186 25.72 4.87 -26.67
C GLY A 186 24.27 5.32 -26.42
N SER A 187 23.27 4.44 -26.42
CA SER A 187 21.85 4.79 -26.17
C SER A 187 21.32 4.29 -24.81
N GLU A 188 22.05 3.38 -24.16
CA GLU A 188 21.63 2.74 -22.91
C GLU A 188 22.04 3.52 -21.64
N ARG A 189 22.81 4.61 -21.75
CA ARG A 189 23.47 5.25 -20.61
C ARG A 189 22.55 5.67 -19.45
N LYS A 190 21.34 6.20 -19.73
CA LYS A 190 20.40 6.59 -18.66
C LYS A 190 19.74 5.36 -18.00
N LYS A 191 19.23 4.43 -18.81
CA LYS A 191 18.59 3.19 -18.31
C LYS A 191 19.57 2.33 -17.52
N SER A 192 20.78 2.19 -18.05
CA SER A 192 21.90 1.53 -17.37
C SER A 192 22.23 2.19 -16.03
N ARG A 193 22.26 3.53 -15.96
CA ARG A 193 22.52 4.24 -14.71
C ARG A 193 21.43 4.03 -13.66
N GLU A 194 20.16 4.05 -14.04
CA GLU A 194 19.06 3.79 -13.10
C GLU A 194 19.02 2.33 -12.65
N ASP A 195 19.22 1.37 -13.56
CA ASP A 195 19.29 -0.05 -13.19
C ASP A 195 20.49 -0.32 -12.26
N GLU A 196 21.63 0.38 -12.44
CA GLU A 196 22.77 0.37 -11.51
C GLU A 196 22.42 0.94 -10.13
N ILE A 197 21.62 2.02 -10.06
CA ILE A 197 21.12 2.57 -8.79
C ILE A 197 20.22 1.56 -8.07
N LEU A 198 19.37 0.84 -8.82
CA LEU A 198 18.45 -0.16 -8.25
C LEU A 198 19.15 -1.45 -7.84
N TYR A 199 20.30 -1.77 -8.44
CA TYR A 199 21.02 -3.03 -8.23
C TYR A 199 21.16 -3.47 -6.76
N PRO A 200 21.69 -2.67 -5.81
CA PRO A 200 21.82 -3.10 -4.42
C PRO A 200 20.48 -3.46 -3.77
N TYR A 201 19.41 -2.73 -4.09
CA TYR A 201 18.07 -3.00 -3.59
C TYR A 201 17.50 -4.30 -4.16
N VAL A 202 17.76 -4.57 -5.43
CA VAL A 202 17.30 -5.78 -6.12
C VAL A 202 17.99 -7.02 -5.55
N VAL A 203 19.29 -6.94 -5.25
CA VAL A 203 20.02 -8.02 -4.59
C VAL A 203 19.43 -8.28 -3.19
N SER A 204 19.24 -7.23 -2.37
CA SER A 204 18.66 -7.38 -1.04
C SER A 204 17.22 -7.94 -1.08
N ALA A 205 16.40 -7.50 -2.04
CA ALA A 205 15.06 -8.04 -2.22
C ALA A 205 15.09 -9.53 -2.62
N MET A 206 16.04 -9.93 -3.47
CA MET A 206 16.20 -11.33 -3.88
C MET A 206 16.61 -12.26 -2.73
N GLU A 207 17.46 -11.80 -1.81
CA GLU A 207 17.85 -12.56 -0.61
C GLU A 207 16.64 -12.88 0.28
N LYS A 208 15.67 -11.97 0.35
CA LYS A 208 14.42 -12.15 1.10
C LYS A 208 13.41 -13.08 0.41
N LEU A 209 13.60 -13.37 -0.87
CA LEU A 209 12.75 -14.27 -1.67
C LEU A 209 13.33 -15.68 -1.80
N ILE A 210 14.32 -16.03 -0.97
CA ILE A 210 14.86 -17.39 -0.86
C ILE A 210 13.87 -18.23 -0.02
N PRO A 211 13.41 -19.39 -0.53
CA PRO A 211 12.48 -20.26 0.19
C PRO A 211 13.12 -20.92 1.42
#